data_AF-A0A2N2EWN0-F1
#
_entry.id   AF-A0A2N2EWN0-F1
#
_cell.length_a   1.000
_cell.length_b   1.000
_cell.length_c   1.000
_cell.angle_alpha   90.00
_cell.angle_beta   90.00
_cell.angle_gamma   90.00
#
_symmetry.space_group_name_H-M   'P 1'
#
loop_
_entity.id
_entity.type
_entity.pdbx_description
1 polymer ?
#
loop_
_entity_poly.entity_id
_entity_poly.type
_entity_poly.pdbx_seq_one_letter_code
_entity_poly.pdbx_strand_id
1 'polypeptide(L)' 'MAKKIKFAELSVSELEDKLRDYGKEIVLLRMKKKQRALKDISQIDKVKKNIARVSTYLTAQKTAASRSGGQNA' A
#
# COMPACT_ATOMS: atom_id res chain seq x y z
N MET A 1 4.45 -19.42 -6.51
CA MET A 1 4.11 -18.58 -5.34
C MET A 1 4.62 -17.16 -5.59
N ALA A 2 3.75 -16.16 -5.67
CA ALA A 2 4.19 -14.76 -5.79
C ALA A 2 4.90 -14.34 -4.51
N LYS A 3 6.11 -13.76 -4.61
CA LYS A 3 6.90 -13.27 -3.48
C LYS A 3 6.02 -12.43 -2.55
N LYS A 4 5.94 -12.80 -1.27
CA LYS A 4 5.29 -11.95 -0.26
C LYS A 4 6.02 -10.61 -0.22
N ILE A 5 5.32 -9.54 -0.53
CA ILE A 5 5.88 -8.19 -0.44
C ILE A 5 6.13 -7.90 1.04
N LYS A 6 7.39 -7.68 1.40
CA LYS A 6 7.81 -7.42 2.77
C LYS A 6 7.77 -5.92 3.05
N PHE A 7 6.57 -5.39 3.29
CA PHE A 7 6.37 -3.96 3.56
C PHE A 7 7.16 -3.43 4.76
N ALA A 8 7.53 -4.30 5.72
CA ALA A 8 8.34 -3.95 6.87
C ALA A 8 9.80 -3.56 6.52
N GLU A 9 10.32 -4.03 5.38
CA GLU A 9 11.70 -3.77 4.95
C GLU A 9 11.82 -2.54 4.04
N LEU A 10 10.69 -1.94 3.63
CA LEU A 10 10.66 -0.77 2.75
C LEU A 10 10.85 0.52 3.55
N SER A 11 11.56 1.48 2.98
CA SER A 11 11.63 2.85 3.50
C SER A 11 10.29 3.59 3.39
N VAL A 12 10.15 4.71 4.10
CA VAL A 12 8.97 5.59 4.01
C VAL A 12 8.70 6.01 2.56
N SER A 13 9.73 6.40 1.80
CA SER A 13 9.59 6.79 0.40
C SER A 13 9.05 5.64 -0.46
N GLU A 14 9.62 4.45 -0.30
CA GLU A 14 9.17 3.27 -1.05
C GLU A 14 7.75 2.85 -0.69
N LEU A 15 7.35 3.00 0.57
CA LEU A 15 5.97 2.77 1.00
C LEU A 15 5.01 3.79 0.38
N GLU A 16 5.40 5.06 0.29
CA GLU A 16 4.61 6.10 -0.38
C GLU A 16 4.47 5.85 -1.89
N ASP A 17 5.56 5.45 -2.55
CA ASP A 17 5.54 5.07 -3.97
C ASP A 17 4.64 3.85 -4.20
N LYS A 18 4.74 2.82 -3.36
CA LYS A 18 3.86 1.66 -3.43
C LYS A 18 2.40 2.02 -3.22
N LEU A 19 2.10 2.92 -2.28
CA LEU A 19 0.74 3.39 -2.05
C LEU A 19 0.18 4.10 -3.29
N ARG A 20 1.00 4.94 -3.96
CA ARG A 20 0.64 5.61 -5.21
C ARG A 20 0.39 4.62 -6.34
N ASP A 21 1.24 3.60 -6.48
CA ASP A 21 1.09 2.57 -7.50
C ASP A 21 -0.19 1.76 -7.31
N TYR A 22 -0.47 1.29 -6.09
CA TYR A 22 -1.74 0.61 -5.79
C TYR A 22 -2.95 1.51 -6.00
N GLY A 23 -2.81 2.83 -5.77
CA GLY A 23 -3.82 3.83 -6.10
C GLY A 23 -4.14 3.90 -7.60
N LYS A 24 -3.12 3.88 -8.45
CA LYS A 24 -3.31 3.80 -9.92
C LYS A 24 -3.95 2.47 -10.32
N GLU A 25 -3.46 1.38 -9.74
CA GLU A 25 -3.94 0.02 -10.04
C GLU A 25 -5.42 -0.14 -9.69
N ILE A 26 -5.87 0.34 -8.53
CA ILE A 26 -7.29 0.22 -8.15
C ILE A 26 -8.21 1.03 -9.05
N VAL A 27 -7.78 2.20 -9.52
CA VAL A 27 -8.55 2.99 -10.50
C VAL A 27 -8.65 2.21 -11.82
N LEU A 28 -7.54 1.67 -12.32
CA LEU A 28 -7.53 0.87 -13.55
C LEU A 28 -8.44 -0.36 -13.42
N LEU A 29 -8.38 -1.08 -12.31
CA LEU A 29 -9.23 -2.25 -12.06
C LEU A 29 -10.72 -1.87 -12.00
N ARG A 30 -11.06 -0.73 -11.37
CA ARG A 30 -12.44 -0.20 -11.35
C ARG A 30 -12.92 0.19 -12.75
N MET A 31 -12.07 0.80 -13.57
CA MET A 31 -12.40 1.11 -14.96
C MET A 31 -12.67 -0.15 -15.77
N LYS A 32 -11.77 -1.14 -15.69
CA LYS A 32 -11.95 -2.45 -16.36
C LYS A 32 -13.22 -3.15 -15.88
N LYS A 33 -13.56 -3.07 -14.59
CA LYS A 33 -14.82 -3.61 -14.04
C LYS A 33 -16.03 -2.95 -14.70
N LYS A 34 -16.05 -1.61 -14.80
CA LYS A 34 -17.15 -0.87 -15.47
C LYS A 34 -17.30 -1.27 -16.94
N GLN A 35 -16.19 -1.50 -17.63
CA GLN A 35 -16.15 -1.94 -19.03
C GLN A 35 -16.45 -3.45 -19.21
N ARG A 36 -16.73 -4.19 -18.13
CA ARG A 36 -16.85 -5.66 -18.12
C ARG A 36 -15.63 -6.40 -18.70
N ALA A 37 -14.48 -5.73 -18.71
CA ALA A 37 -13.20 -6.25 -19.22
C ALA A 37 -12.31 -6.84 -18.12
N LEU A 38 -12.77 -6.84 -16.87
CA LEU A 38 -12.04 -7.39 -15.73
C LEU A 38 -12.29 -8.89 -15.60
N LYS A 39 -11.25 -9.70 -15.86
CA LYS A 39 -11.33 -11.17 -15.79
C LYS A 39 -11.42 -11.71 -14.36
N ASP A 40 -10.72 -11.09 -13.40
CA ASP A 40 -10.70 -11.50 -12.00
C ASP A 40 -11.06 -10.32 -11.09
N ILE A 41 -12.27 -10.36 -10.53
CA ILE A 41 -12.79 -9.32 -9.62
C ILE A 41 -12.03 -9.32 -8.29
N SER A 42 -11.48 -10.46 -7.87
CA SER A 42 -10.74 -10.59 -6.59
C SER A 42 -9.47 -9.73 -6.57
N GLN A 43 -8.96 -9.32 -7.75
CA GLN A 43 -7.83 -8.40 -7.85
C GLN A 43 -8.12 -7.07 -7.15
N ILE A 44 -9.35 -6.57 -7.21
CA ILE A 44 -9.74 -5.32 -6.52
C ILE A 44 -9.56 -5.49 -5.02
N ASP A 45 -10.03 -6.59 -4.45
CA ASP A 45 -9.92 -6.83 -3.00
C ASP A 45 -8.49 -7.09 -2.57
N LYS A 46 -7.68 -7.75 -3.41
CA LYS A 46 -6.24 -7.92 -3.18
C LYS A 46 -5.53 -6.56 -3.09
N VAL A 47 -5.79 -5.68 -4.05
CA VAL A 47 -5.20 -4.32 -4.08
C VAL A 47 -5.67 -3.49 -2.88
N LYS A 48 -6.97 -3.53 -2.53
CA LYS A 48 -7.49 -2.87 -1.32
C LYS A 48 -6.78 -3.33 -0.04
N LYS A 49 -6.56 -4.64 0.12
CA LYS A 49 -5.83 -5.19 1.26
C LYS A 49 -4.37 -4.75 1.27
N ASN A 50 -3.73 -4.67 0.10
CA ASN A 50 -2.37 -4.17 0.00
C ASN A 50 -2.27 -2.68 0.35
N ILE A 51 -3.19 -1.84 -0.12
CA ILE A 51 -3.29 -0.42 0.28
C ILE A 51 -3.37 -0.30 1.80
N ALA A 52 -4.30 -1.03 2.44
CA ALA A 52 -4.46 -0.99 3.89
C ALA A 52 -3.17 -1.38 4.63
N ARG A 53 -2.49 -2.45 4.18
CA ARG A 53 -1.21 -2.89 4.75
C ARG A 53 -0.14 -1.81 4.63
N VAL A 54 0.07 -1.25 3.43
CA VAL A 54 1.06 -0.19 3.21
C VAL A 54 0.79 1.01 4.09
N SER A 55 -0.47 1.44 4.19
CA SER A 55 -0.86 2.53 5.08
C SER A 55 -0.53 2.23 6.55
N THR A 56 -0.79 1.01 7.03
CA THR A 56 -0.42 0.61 8.39
C THR A 56 1.09 0.72 8.63
N TYR A 57 1.92 0.20 7.72
CA TYR A 57 3.38 0.28 7.86
C TYR A 57 3.90 1.71 7.76
N LEU A 58 3.33 2.52 6.88
CA LEU A 58 3.68 3.93 6.73
C LEU A 58 3.38 4.70 8.03
N THR A 59 2.20 4.52 8.61
CA THR A 59 1.84 5.12 9.90
C THR A 59 2.78 4.64 11.00
N ALA A 60 3.06 3.34 11.08
CA ALA A 60 3.98 2.79 12.08
C ALA A 60 5.38 3.41 11.99
N GLN A 61 5.94 3.55 10.78
CA GLN A 61 7.25 4.19 10.59
C GLN A 61 7.23 5.68 10.93
N LYS A 62 6.19 6.43 10.50
CA LYS A 62 6.06 7.85 10.81
C LYS A 62 5.93 8.09 12.32
N THR A 63 5.16 7.25 13.02
CA THR A 63 5.04 7.29 14.49
C THR A 63 6.32 6.88 15.20
N ALA A 64 7.08 5.92 14.66
CA ALA A 64 8.39 5.55 15.22
C ALA A 64 9.38 6.72 15.09
N ALA A 65 9.46 7.34 13.92
CA ALA A 65 10.31 8.51 13.67
C ALA A 65 9.94 9.71 14.55
N SER A 66 8.65 9.94 14.81
CA SER A 66 8.21 11.01 15.70
C SER A 66 8.53 10.75 17.18
N ARG A 67 8.58 9.47 17.60
CA ARG A 67 8.91 9.09 18.99
C ARG A 67 10.41 9.15 19.28
N SER A 68 11.27 8.96 18.29
CA SER A 68 12.72 9.08 18.43
C SER A 68 13.24 10.52 18.57
N GLY A 69 12.41 11.54 18.31
CA GLY A 69 12.78 12.96 18.44
C GLY A 69 12.47 13.61 19.79
N GLY A 70 11.98 12.87 20.78
CA GLY A 70 11.41 13.41 22.03
C GLY A 70 12.18 13.12 23.32
N GLN A 71 13.43 12.66 23.26
CA GLN A 71 14.28 12.45 24.45
C GLN A 71 15.44 13.45 24.40
N ASN A 72 15.19 14.67 24.86
CA ASN A 72 16.18 15.66 25.35
C ASN A 72 15.39 16.89 25.85
N ALA A 73 14.75 16.77 27.01
CA ALA A 73 14.26 17.89 27.81
C ALA A 73 14.13 17.42 29.27
#